data_AF-A0AAU2UME5-F1
#
_entry.id   AF-A0AAU2UME5-F1
#
_cell.length_a   1.000
_cell.length_b   1.000
_cell.length_c   1.000
_cell.angle_alpha   90.00
_cell.angle_beta   90.00
_cell.angle_gamma   90.00
#
_symmetry.space_group_name_H-M   'P 1'
#
loop_
_entity.id
_entity.type
_entity.pdbx_description
1 polymer ?
#
loop_
_entity_poly.entity_id
_entity_poly.type
_entity_poly.pdbx_seq_one_letter_code
_entity_poly.pdbx_strand_id
1 'polypeptide(L)'
;METQGGITVQRALELPGLRGGLPEVVAGADRLNRTVRWVHAGEVPNIASLLKGGELLLTTGLGLGTRPAEQRAFVRRLADRGIAALVVELGPRFSRLPASIVDAARAAGLPLVQLHREVPFVTVTEEIHTEIVNGHYALLRQAEDVHRRCTEALLGGGGVPQVLGILADFAANPVFLETADGQLLYAAGPGSGPVSADPLQVWDGMRGGRAAREAPPTGSVLVDVPGGGPGTGSVRARLVLLAVSGPLVTVHRMAAERAAGILAVVLMQARQEEELAARGRGDFLTDLAEGRITPEDAPAQARVLGFKSAEMPLLPVVMRLAPELSVSGNWALLARAVLEELSSVGVPVLLGVRPVEGRVPVLLGLRSESERTAVADRVAAALRAGVERAGLERAGSHPPVVVVGVAGGWAAAGAGLRHAAETATAAHGLSDRPWYDARRLDIDLLLWRLRDHPDLAAFVDRAIGPLRDHDRTSRPALLPTLETYLAHAGRKAETARELHLNRQTLYNRLARIGELLGTDLDDPQAVLALSLALRARRHTP
;
A
#
# COMPACT_ATOMS: atom_id res chain seq x y z
N MET A 1 10.78 4.93 -35.29
CA MET A 1 11.42 4.46 -34.05
C MET A 1 12.74 5.21 -33.93
N GLU A 2 12.71 6.38 -33.30
CA GLU A 2 13.92 7.12 -32.95
C GLU A 2 14.68 6.33 -31.88
N THR A 3 15.93 6.00 -32.17
CA THR A 3 16.79 5.19 -31.33
C THR A 3 17.31 6.01 -30.16
N GLN A 4 16.81 5.71 -28.97
CA GLN A 4 17.00 6.55 -27.79
C GLN A 4 18.32 6.27 -27.08
N GLY A 5 19.08 7.34 -26.85
CA GLY A 5 20.35 7.34 -26.11
C GLY A 5 21.58 6.96 -26.93
N GLY A 6 21.41 6.42 -28.14
CA GLY A 6 22.52 6.04 -29.01
C GLY A 6 22.53 6.81 -30.34
N ILE A 7 23.72 7.17 -30.80
CA ILE A 7 23.95 7.78 -32.11
C ILE A 7 23.55 6.81 -33.23
N THR A 8 22.85 7.26 -34.27
CA THR A 8 22.55 6.43 -35.45
C THR A 8 23.76 6.36 -36.39
N VAL A 9 23.80 5.37 -37.28
CA VAL A 9 24.81 5.33 -38.36
C VAL A 9 24.75 6.62 -39.18
N GLN A 10 23.55 7.08 -39.53
CA GLN A 10 23.35 8.35 -40.24
C GLN A 10 24.00 9.52 -39.51
N ARG A 11 23.72 9.67 -38.21
CA ARG A 11 24.27 10.76 -37.40
C ARG A 11 25.79 10.64 -37.25
N ALA A 12 26.32 9.42 -37.09
CA ALA A 12 27.76 9.18 -37.02
C ALA A 12 28.48 9.66 -38.29
N LEU A 13 27.91 9.43 -39.48
CA LEU A 13 28.48 9.89 -40.75
C LEU A 13 28.48 11.42 -40.91
N GLU A 14 27.63 12.13 -40.18
CA GLU A 14 27.58 13.60 -40.19
C GLU A 14 28.62 14.25 -39.27
N LEU A 15 29.18 13.49 -38.31
CA LEU A 15 30.19 14.01 -37.38
C LEU A 15 31.48 14.42 -38.12
N PRO A 16 32.20 15.46 -37.63
CA PRO A 16 33.37 16.00 -38.31
C PRO A 16 34.41 14.94 -38.67
N GLY A 17 34.70 13.99 -37.77
CA GLY A 17 35.68 12.93 -37.97
C GLY A 17 35.38 12.04 -39.18
N LEU A 18 34.13 11.57 -39.35
CA LEU A 18 33.75 10.75 -40.50
C LEU A 18 33.45 11.57 -41.74
N ARG A 19 32.81 12.74 -41.58
CA ARG A 19 32.51 13.65 -42.69
C ARG A 19 33.78 14.14 -43.40
N GLY A 20 34.87 14.34 -42.66
CA GLY A 20 36.19 14.69 -43.19
C GLY A 20 36.78 13.62 -44.12
N GLY A 21 36.36 12.36 -43.96
CA GLY A 21 36.73 11.21 -44.80
C GLY A 21 35.91 11.10 -46.09
N LEU A 22 34.98 12.02 -46.34
CA LEU A 22 34.05 12.02 -47.47
C LEU A 22 33.33 10.66 -47.60
N PRO A 23 32.43 10.32 -46.66
CA PRO A 23 31.79 9.02 -46.62
C PRO A 23 30.79 8.83 -47.76
N GLU A 24 30.91 7.72 -48.49
CA GLU A 24 29.95 7.28 -49.50
C GLU A 24 29.31 5.96 -49.07
N VAL A 25 27.97 5.95 -48.98
CA VAL A 25 27.20 4.74 -48.66
C VAL A 25 27.02 3.91 -49.92
N VAL A 26 27.67 2.76 -49.99
CA VAL A 26 27.68 1.88 -51.18
C VAL A 26 26.71 0.69 -51.07
N ALA A 27 26.24 0.40 -49.85
CA ALA A 27 25.17 -0.55 -49.57
C ALA A 27 24.38 -0.16 -48.30
N GLY A 28 23.09 -0.54 -48.23
CA GLY A 28 22.26 -0.42 -47.02
C GLY A 28 21.82 1.01 -46.65
N ALA A 29 21.60 1.88 -47.64
CA ALA A 29 21.18 3.27 -47.42
C ALA A 29 19.81 3.40 -46.71
N ASP A 30 18.94 2.39 -46.85
CA ASP A 30 17.64 2.29 -46.17
C ASP A 30 17.74 1.95 -44.67
N ARG A 31 18.94 1.62 -44.17
CA ARG A 31 19.18 1.11 -42.81
C ARG A 31 20.15 1.97 -41.99
N LEU A 32 20.32 3.24 -42.34
CA LEU A 32 21.20 4.15 -41.62
C LEU A 32 20.63 4.61 -40.25
N ASN A 33 19.37 4.30 -39.97
CA ASN A 33 18.74 4.53 -38.66
C ASN A 33 19.15 3.51 -37.57
N ARG A 34 20.00 2.53 -37.89
CA ARG A 34 20.53 1.58 -36.89
C ARG A 34 21.32 2.34 -35.82
N THR A 35 21.12 1.96 -34.56
CA THR A 35 21.89 2.50 -33.43
C THR A 35 23.31 1.97 -33.43
N VAL A 36 24.26 2.86 -33.22
CA VAL A 36 25.66 2.54 -32.95
C VAL A 36 25.83 2.48 -31.44
N ARG A 37 26.05 1.27 -30.92
CA ARG A 37 26.33 1.00 -29.50
C ARG A 37 27.76 1.36 -29.12
N TRP A 38 28.67 1.21 -30.07
CA TRP A 38 30.11 1.36 -29.87
C TRP A 38 30.81 1.51 -31.23
N VAL A 39 31.99 2.13 -31.26
CA VAL A 39 32.86 2.18 -32.44
C VAL A 39 34.13 1.39 -32.17
N HIS A 40 34.52 0.56 -33.12
CA HIS A 40 35.73 -0.23 -33.02
C HIS A 40 36.53 -0.11 -34.32
N ALA A 41 37.84 0.10 -34.21
CA ALA A 41 38.75 0.04 -35.34
C ALA A 41 39.55 -1.27 -35.28
N GLY A 42 39.63 -2.01 -36.39
CA GLY A 42 40.42 -3.24 -36.40
C GLY A 42 40.63 -3.88 -37.77
N GLU A 43 41.70 -4.66 -37.87
CA GLU A 43 42.23 -5.21 -39.14
C GLU A 43 42.36 -6.74 -39.16
N VAL A 44 41.86 -7.43 -38.14
CA VAL A 44 42.08 -8.88 -38.00
C VAL A 44 41.10 -9.68 -38.89
N PRO A 45 41.56 -10.71 -39.64
CA PRO A 45 40.70 -11.47 -40.57
C PRO A 45 39.46 -12.16 -39.97
N ASN A 46 39.47 -12.41 -38.66
CA ASN A 46 38.33 -12.99 -37.93
C ASN A 46 37.78 -12.04 -36.84
N ILE A 47 37.79 -10.73 -37.09
CA ILE A 47 37.30 -9.73 -36.12
C ILE A 47 35.85 -9.95 -35.69
N ALA A 48 35.02 -10.54 -36.54
CA ALA A 48 33.60 -10.79 -36.25
C ALA A 48 33.37 -11.60 -34.96
N SER A 49 34.26 -12.54 -34.61
CA SER A 49 34.13 -13.33 -33.37
C SER A 49 34.42 -12.54 -32.10
N LEU A 50 35.06 -11.38 -32.21
CA LEU A 50 35.44 -10.51 -31.10
C LEU A 50 34.41 -9.41 -30.82
N LEU A 51 33.45 -9.20 -31.74
CA LEU A 51 32.42 -8.18 -31.62
C LEU A 51 31.22 -8.69 -30.79
N LYS A 52 30.43 -7.76 -30.23
CA LYS A 52 29.23 -8.07 -29.42
C LYS A 52 27.91 -7.78 -30.13
N GLY A 53 27.93 -7.06 -31.25
CA GLY A 53 26.75 -6.59 -31.98
C GLY A 53 26.49 -5.09 -31.72
N GLY A 54 25.93 -4.41 -32.73
CA GLY A 54 25.64 -2.98 -32.70
C GLY A 54 26.86 -2.06 -32.88
N GLU A 55 28.03 -2.59 -33.23
CA GLU A 55 29.23 -1.77 -33.46
C GLU A 55 29.26 -1.11 -34.84
N LEU A 56 29.82 0.10 -34.93
CA LEU A 56 30.35 0.67 -36.17
C LEU A 56 31.80 0.21 -36.31
N LEU A 57 32.09 -0.64 -37.28
CA LEU A 57 33.44 -1.18 -37.50
C LEU A 57 34.20 -0.31 -38.51
N LEU A 58 35.35 0.24 -38.12
CA LEU A 58 36.29 0.97 -38.97
C LEU A 58 37.45 0.06 -39.39
N THR A 59 37.80 0.04 -40.67
CA THR A 59 38.93 -0.75 -41.20
C THR A 59 39.51 -0.11 -42.47
N THR A 60 40.79 -0.28 -42.71
CA THR A 60 41.52 0.02 -43.96
C THR A 60 41.45 -1.15 -44.96
N GLY A 61 40.82 -2.25 -44.55
CA GLY A 61 40.57 -3.42 -45.38
C GLY A 61 41.71 -4.43 -45.45
N LEU A 62 42.74 -4.32 -44.60
CA LEU A 62 43.86 -5.27 -44.55
C LEU A 62 43.39 -6.68 -44.14
N GLY A 63 42.37 -6.77 -43.28
CA GLY A 63 41.77 -8.01 -42.83
C GLY A 63 40.76 -8.67 -43.79
N LEU A 64 40.39 -8.02 -44.90
CA LEU A 64 39.27 -8.47 -45.77
C LEU A 64 39.59 -9.68 -46.66
N GLY A 65 40.85 -10.11 -46.69
CA GLY A 65 41.31 -11.19 -47.57
C GLY A 65 41.50 -10.77 -49.03
N THR A 66 42.19 -11.60 -49.81
CA THR A 66 42.51 -11.32 -51.23
C THR A 66 41.51 -11.98 -52.18
N ARG A 67 40.86 -13.07 -51.76
CA ARG A 67 39.97 -13.87 -52.61
C ARG A 67 38.51 -13.42 -52.46
N PRO A 68 37.72 -13.33 -53.54
CA PRO A 68 36.31 -12.94 -53.48
C PRO A 68 35.44 -13.80 -52.53
N ALA A 69 35.77 -15.09 -52.38
CA ALA A 69 35.07 -15.99 -51.46
C ALA A 69 35.30 -15.62 -49.99
N GLU A 70 36.52 -15.24 -49.61
CA GLU A 70 36.88 -14.82 -48.25
C GLU A 70 36.19 -13.50 -47.88
N GLN A 71 36.19 -12.55 -48.81
CA GLN A 71 35.54 -11.25 -48.66
C GLN A 71 34.03 -11.39 -48.42
N ARG A 72 33.35 -12.24 -49.21
CA ARG A 72 31.92 -12.53 -49.00
C ARG A 72 31.66 -13.17 -47.64
N ALA A 73 32.51 -14.11 -47.22
CA ALA A 73 32.38 -14.77 -45.92
C ALA A 73 32.59 -13.79 -44.76
N PHE A 74 33.53 -12.86 -44.89
CA PHE A 74 33.79 -11.82 -43.90
C PHE A 74 32.56 -10.92 -43.67
N VAL A 75 31.99 -10.38 -44.75
CA VAL A 75 30.81 -9.50 -44.67
C VAL A 75 29.61 -10.24 -44.07
N ARG A 76 29.38 -11.50 -44.46
CA ARG A 76 28.31 -12.32 -43.88
C ARG A 76 28.49 -12.52 -42.38
N ARG A 77 29.68 -12.88 -41.91
CA ARG A 77 29.95 -13.05 -40.47
C ARG A 77 29.68 -11.76 -39.67
N LEU A 78 30.01 -10.60 -40.23
CA LEU A 78 29.70 -9.31 -39.59
C LEU A 78 28.21 -9.02 -39.53
N ALA A 79 27.49 -9.30 -40.63
CA ALA A 79 26.04 -9.14 -40.69
C ALA A 79 25.33 -10.10 -39.71
N ASP A 80 25.75 -11.37 -39.67
CA ASP A 80 25.25 -12.40 -38.74
C ASP A 80 25.49 -12.00 -37.28
N ARG A 81 26.60 -11.31 -37.00
CA ARG A 81 26.89 -10.77 -35.66
C ARG A 81 26.03 -9.56 -35.28
N GLY A 82 25.36 -8.95 -36.26
CA GLY A 82 24.45 -7.83 -36.04
C GLY A 82 25.15 -6.49 -35.80
N ILE A 83 26.33 -6.26 -36.38
CA ILE A 83 26.99 -4.95 -36.31
C ILE A 83 26.12 -3.84 -36.92
N ALA A 84 26.30 -2.59 -36.49
CA ALA A 84 25.51 -1.46 -36.97
C ALA A 84 25.85 -1.08 -38.42
N ALA A 85 27.16 -0.99 -38.73
CA ALA A 85 27.66 -0.68 -40.07
C ALA A 85 29.16 -1.01 -40.20
N LEU A 86 29.60 -1.23 -41.45
CA LEU A 86 31.01 -1.40 -41.81
C LEU A 86 31.49 -0.16 -42.58
N VAL A 87 32.55 0.48 -42.10
CA VAL A 87 33.20 1.62 -42.74
C VAL A 87 34.59 1.19 -43.18
N VAL A 88 34.85 1.30 -44.48
CA VAL A 88 36.15 0.95 -45.07
C VAL A 88 36.82 2.19 -45.62
N GLU A 89 38.01 2.49 -45.13
CA GLU A 89 38.84 3.56 -45.67
C GLU A 89 39.54 3.12 -46.95
N LEU A 90 39.36 3.89 -48.03
CA LEU A 90 40.08 3.68 -49.27
C LEU A 90 41.49 4.24 -49.13
N GLY A 91 42.47 3.52 -49.68
CA GLY A 91 43.87 3.81 -49.49
C GLY A 91 44.75 2.91 -50.36
N PRO A 92 46.01 2.66 -49.97
CA PRO A 92 46.95 1.88 -50.77
C PRO A 92 46.44 0.46 -51.11
N ARG A 93 45.59 -0.11 -50.25
CA ARG A 93 45.04 -1.45 -50.42
C ARG A 93 43.91 -1.51 -51.45
N PHE A 94 43.01 -0.54 -51.42
CA PHE A 94 41.85 -0.44 -52.29
C PHE A 94 41.68 1.00 -52.77
N SER A 95 41.87 1.22 -54.08
CA SER A 95 41.45 2.46 -54.74
C SER A 95 39.94 2.49 -55.00
N ARG A 96 39.30 1.32 -55.02
CA ARG A 96 37.84 1.12 -55.06
C ARG A 96 37.50 -0.19 -54.35
N LEU A 97 36.38 -0.23 -53.63
CA LEU A 97 35.93 -1.45 -52.98
C LEU A 97 35.60 -2.56 -54.00
N PRO A 98 36.10 -3.79 -53.81
CA PRO A 98 35.73 -4.95 -54.61
C PRO A 98 34.22 -5.20 -54.64
N ALA A 99 33.68 -5.54 -55.83
CA ALA A 99 32.26 -5.85 -56.01
C ALA A 99 31.78 -6.99 -55.08
N SER A 100 32.64 -7.98 -54.81
CA SER A 100 32.37 -9.08 -53.88
C SER A 100 31.99 -8.64 -52.47
N ILE A 101 32.51 -7.50 -51.99
CA ILE A 101 32.18 -6.94 -50.67
C ILE A 101 30.87 -6.17 -50.75
N VAL A 102 30.70 -5.32 -51.78
CA VAL A 102 29.51 -4.48 -51.97
C VAL A 102 28.26 -5.35 -52.17
N ASP A 103 28.35 -6.36 -53.03
CA ASP A 103 27.22 -7.26 -53.32
C ASP A 103 26.85 -8.11 -52.10
N ALA A 104 27.85 -8.55 -51.31
CA ALA A 104 27.60 -9.27 -50.07
C ALA A 104 26.92 -8.39 -49.02
N ALA A 105 27.33 -7.12 -48.89
CA ALA A 105 26.73 -6.18 -47.95
C ALA A 105 25.29 -5.85 -48.33
N ARG A 106 25.01 -5.67 -49.63
CA ARG A 106 23.64 -5.49 -50.14
C ARG A 106 22.76 -6.70 -49.85
N ALA A 107 23.25 -7.91 -50.18
CA ALA A 107 22.51 -9.14 -49.94
C ALA A 107 22.21 -9.37 -48.45
N ALA A 108 23.14 -8.99 -47.57
CA ALA A 108 22.97 -9.11 -46.12
C ALA A 108 22.22 -7.93 -45.48
N GLY A 109 21.94 -6.85 -46.23
CA GLY A 109 21.35 -5.63 -45.70
C GLY A 109 22.21 -4.97 -44.61
N LEU A 110 23.53 -5.07 -44.72
CA LEU A 110 24.50 -4.42 -43.83
C LEU A 110 24.90 -3.07 -44.44
N PRO A 111 24.72 -1.94 -43.72
CA PRO A 111 25.23 -0.66 -44.20
C PRO A 111 26.75 -0.72 -44.40
N LEU A 112 27.19 -0.42 -45.62
CA LEU A 112 28.59 -0.38 -46.01
C LEU A 112 28.92 1.01 -46.52
N VAL A 113 29.92 1.62 -45.90
CA VAL A 113 30.38 2.97 -46.18
C VAL A 113 31.84 2.90 -46.61
N GLN A 114 32.21 3.62 -47.66
CA GLN A 114 33.61 3.82 -48.02
C GLN A 114 34.02 5.26 -47.72
N LEU A 115 35.24 5.46 -47.21
CA LEU A 115 35.83 6.79 -47.01
C LEU A 115 36.81 7.06 -48.14
N HIS A 116 36.65 8.18 -48.84
CA HIS A 116 37.52 8.59 -49.95
C HIS A 116 38.80 9.30 -49.50
N ARG A 117 38.92 9.63 -48.22
CA ARG A 117 40.08 10.28 -47.63
C ARG A 117 40.44 9.62 -46.30
N GLU A 118 41.74 9.50 -46.05
CA GLU A 118 42.28 9.01 -44.78
C GLU A 118 41.82 9.89 -43.60
N VAL A 119 41.31 9.23 -42.56
CA VAL A 119 40.90 9.88 -41.31
C VAL A 119 41.52 9.19 -40.10
N PRO A 120 41.96 9.94 -39.08
CA PRO A 120 42.42 9.32 -37.85
C PRO A 120 41.26 8.59 -37.16
N PHE A 121 41.26 7.25 -37.20
CA PHE A 121 40.21 6.44 -36.56
C PHE A 121 40.12 6.70 -35.04
N VAL A 122 41.21 7.12 -34.40
CA VAL A 122 41.20 7.55 -32.99
C VAL A 122 40.24 8.73 -32.76
N THR A 123 40.30 9.77 -33.61
CA THR A 123 39.41 10.94 -33.55
C THR A 123 37.97 10.53 -33.79
N VAL A 124 37.73 9.67 -34.79
CA VAL A 124 36.39 9.13 -35.05
C VAL A 124 35.84 8.36 -33.85
N THR A 125 36.66 7.51 -33.22
CA THR A 125 36.25 6.74 -32.04
C THR A 125 35.96 7.64 -30.85
N GLU A 126 36.81 8.64 -30.58
CA GLU A 126 36.64 9.61 -29.48
C GLU A 126 35.34 10.43 -29.65
N GLU A 127 35.10 10.97 -30.85
CA GLU A 127 33.91 11.77 -31.15
C GLU A 127 32.63 10.96 -30.97
N ILE A 128 32.56 9.76 -31.54
CA ILE A 128 31.35 8.94 -31.49
C ILE A 128 31.13 8.41 -30.06
N HIS A 129 32.17 7.98 -29.34
CA HIS A 129 32.03 7.58 -27.94
C HIS A 129 31.55 8.75 -27.07
N THR A 130 32.07 9.96 -27.30
CA THR A 130 31.64 11.17 -26.59
C THR A 130 30.17 11.47 -26.85
N GLU A 131 29.71 11.36 -28.10
CA GLU A 131 28.30 11.56 -28.46
C GLU A 131 27.39 10.51 -27.80
N ILE A 132 27.81 9.24 -27.76
CA ILE A 132 27.07 8.16 -27.06
C ILE A 132 26.94 8.49 -25.57
N VAL A 133 28.02 8.92 -24.91
CA VAL A 133 28.02 9.28 -23.48
C VAL A 133 27.16 10.51 -23.21
N ASN A 134 27.27 11.55 -24.04
CA ASN A 134 26.50 12.80 -23.90
C ASN A 134 24.99 12.54 -24.08
N GLY A 135 24.61 11.64 -24.98
CA GLY A 135 23.22 11.22 -25.15
C GLY A 135 22.60 10.66 -23.85
N HIS A 136 23.35 9.84 -23.11
CA HIS A 136 22.91 9.30 -21.82
C HIS A 136 22.81 10.38 -20.73
N TYR A 137 23.75 11.34 -20.71
CA TYR A 137 23.73 12.44 -19.74
C TYR A 137 22.56 13.41 -19.97
N ALA A 138 22.17 13.63 -21.23
CA ALA A 138 21.02 14.47 -21.57
C ALA A 138 19.70 13.93 -21.03
N LEU A 139 19.46 12.62 -21.13
CA LEU A 139 18.26 11.97 -20.57
C LEU A 139 18.21 12.09 -19.04
N LEU A 140 19.34 11.94 -18.36
CA LEU A 140 19.44 12.13 -16.91
C LEU A 140 19.12 13.58 -16.50
N ARG A 141 19.66 14.58 -17.20
CA ARG A 141 19.34 16.00 -16.91
C ARG A 141 17.87 16.32 -17.10
N GLN A 142 17.21 15.76 -18.12
CA GLN A 142 15.78 15.97 -18.34
C GLN A 142 14.93 15.40 -17.20
N ALA A 143 15.22 14.19 -16.74
CA ALA A 143 14.53 13.60 -15.59
C ALA A 143 14.79 14.37 -14.29
N GLU A 144 16.02 14.88 -14.10
CA GLU A 144 16.38 15.70 -12.94
C GLU A 144 15.66 17.07 -12.94
N ASP A 145 15.44 17.67 -14.12
CA ASP A 145 14.68 18.92 -14.23
C ASP A 145 13.21 18.73 -13.80
N VAL A 146 12.60 17.61 -14.17
CA VAL A 146 11.25 17.25 -13.68
C VAL A 146 11.25 17.13 -12.16
N HIS A 147 12.23 16.42 -11.59
CA HIS A 147 12.37 16.27 -10.14
C HIS A 147 12.51 17.62 -9.43
N ARG A 148 13.35 18.53 -9.95
CA ARG A 148 13.52 19.89 -9.43
C ARG A 148 12.21 20.67 -9.47
N ARG A 149 11.51 20.69 -10.61
CA ARG A 149 10.21 21.38 -10.77
C ARG A 149 9.15 20.84 -9.81
N CYS A 150 9.06 19.53 -9.63
CA CYS A 150 8.16 18.91 -8.66
C CYS A 150 8.48 19.35 -7.23
N THR A 151 9.77 19.39 -6.88
CA THR A 151 10.23 19.83 -5.54
C THR A 151 9.90 21.30 -5.29
N GLU A 152 10.18 22.18 -6.26
CA GLU A 152 9.84 23.61 -6.18
C GLU A 152 8.33 23.83 -6.03
N ALA A 153 7.50 23.08 -6.75
CA ALA A 153 6.05 23.16 -6.63
C ALA A 153 5.54 22.80 -5.22
N LEU A 154 6.13 21.78 -4.58
CA LEU A 154 5.79 21.42 -3.21
C LEU A 154 6.26 22.46 -2.18
N LEU A 155 7.48 22.98 -2.34
CA LEU A 155 7.99 24.05 -1.46
C LEU A 155 7.15 25.34 -1.57
N GLY A 156 6.52 25.57 -2.73
CA GLY A 156 5.52 26.63 -2.93
C GLY A 156 4.13 26.35 -2.33
N GLY A 157 3.95 25.26 -1.59
CA GLY A 157 2.65 24.85 -1.00
C GLY A 157 1.75 24.05 -1.96
N GLY A 158 2.27 23.62 -3.11
CA GLY A 158 1.57 22.69 -4.00
C GLY A 158 1.41 21.30 -3.38
N GLY A 159 0.43 20.54 -3.88
CA GLY A 159 0.17 19.17 -3.46
C GLY A 159 0.37 18.14 -4.58
N VAL A 160 -0.19 16.95 -4.37
CA VAL A 160 -0.17 15.85 -5.34
C VAL A 160 -0.66 16.27 -6.75
N PRO A 161 -1.75 17.05 -6.92
CA PRO A 161 -2.21 17.46 -8.25
C PRO A 161 -1.16 18.23 -9.07
N GLN A 162 -0.39 19.10 -8.44
CA GLN A 162 0.63 19.92 -9.12
C GLN A 162 1.81 19.07 -9.59
N VAL A 163 2.24 18.09 -8.78
CA VAL A 163 3.29 17.14 -9.15
C VAL A 163 2.85 16.29 -10.36
N LEU A 164 1.60 15.81 -10.36
CA LEU A 164 1.05 15.04 -11.47
C LEU A 164 0.91 15.89 -12.74
N GLY A 165 0.52 17.16 -12.63
CA GLY A 165 0.46 18.09 -13.76
C GLY A 165 1.81 18.30 -14.44
N ILE A 166 2.88 18.50 -13.65
CA ILE A 166 4.25 18.64 -14.19
C ILE A 166 4.67 17.39 -14.97
N LEU A 167 4.35 16.21 -14.45
CA LEU A 167 4.69 14.95 -15.11
C LEU A 167 3.84 14.72 -16.37
N ALA A 168 2.56 15.08 -16.36
CA ALA A 168 1.68 14.99 -17.51
C ALA A 168 2.12 15.91 -18.65
N ASP A 169 2.53 17.14 -18.31
CA ASP A 169 3.11 18.10 -19.27
C ASP A 169 4.43 17.59 -19.85
N PHE A 170 5.31 17.04 -19.01
CA PHE A 170 6.59 16.50 -19.46
C PHE A 170 6.42 15.29 -20.40
N ALA A 171 5.50 14.39 -20.07
CA ALA A 171 5.24 13.19 -20.86
C ALA A 171 4.31 13.45 -22.07
N ALA A 172 3.72 14.66 -22.16
CA ALA A 172 2.64 15.01 -23.07
C ALA A 172 1.46 14.01 -23.08
N ASN A 173 1.23 13.35 -21.95
CA ASN A 173 0.38 12.18 -21.80
C ASN A 173 -0.32 12.22 -20.43
N PRO A 174 -1.53 11.66 -20.28
CA PRO A 174 -2.22 11.65 -19.01
C PRO A 174 -1.53 10.74 -17.99
N VAL A 175 -1.60 11.18 -16.73
CA VAL A 175 -0.98 10.54 -15.56
C VAL A 175 -2.03 10.34 -14.48
N PHE A 176 -2.02 9.15 -13.88
CA PHE A 176 -2.95 8.76 -12.84
C PHE A 176 -2.21 8.29 -11.60
N LEU A 177 -2.78 8.57 -10.43
CA LEU A 177 -2.34 8.00 -9.16
C LEU A 177 -3.48 7.17 -8.59
N GLU A 178 -3.26 5.87 -8.41
CA GLU A 178 -4.22 4.94 -7.83
C GLU A 178 -3.73 4.38 -6.49
N THR A 179 -4.63 3.90 -5.63
CA THR A 179 -4.27 3.14 -4.43
C THR A 179 -3.66 1.79 -4.80
N ALA A 180 -3.04 1.10 -3.83
CA ALA A 180 -2.58 -0.27 -4.02
C ALA A 180 -3.69 -1.23 -4.49
N ASP A 181 -4.94 -0.98 -4.09
CA ASP A 181 -6.13 -1.74 -4.49
C ASP A 181 -6.73 -1.26 -5.83
N GLY A 182 -6.05 -0.34 -6.51
CA GLY A 182 -6.44 0.20 -7.80
C GLY A 182 -7.55 1.25 -7.75
N GLN A 183 -7.89 1.86 -6.62
CA GLN A 183 -8.85 2.97 -6.62
C GLN A 183 -8.16 4.26 -7.10
N LEU A 184 -8.75 4.97 -8.05
CA LEU A 184 -8.20 6.23 -8.54
C LEU A 184 -8.23 7.30 -7.43
N LEU A 185 -7.08 7.89 -7.13
CA LEU A 185 -6.94 9.00 -6.18
C LEU A 185 -6.89 10.34 -6.90
N TYR A 186 -6.08 10.43 -7.96
CA TYR A 186 -5.88 11.65 -8.73
C TYR A 186 -5.65 11.34 -10.21
N ALA A 187 -6.06 12.26 -11.07
CA ALA A 187 -5.79 12.24 -12.50
C ALA A 187 -5.31 13.62 -12.96
N ALA A 188 -4.32 13.64 -13.86
CA ALA A 188 -3.82 14.85 -14.49
C ALA A 188 -3.62 14.62 -15.99
N GLY A 189 -4.01 15.59 -16.80
CA GLY A 189 -3.75 15.63 -18.24
C GLY A 189 -2.74 16.73 -18.59
N PRO A 190 -2.13 16.69 -19.79
CA PRO A 190 -1.27 17.76 -20.26
C PRO A 190 -2.07 19.06 -20.43
N GLY A 191 -1.54 20.17 -19.92
CA GLY A 191 -2.22 21.46 -19.86
C GLY A 191 -2.32 22.21 -21.20
N SER A 192 -1.64 21.74 -22.26
CA SER A 192 -1.64 22.39 -23.58
C SER A 192 -1.73 21.36 -24.72
N GLY A 193 -2.94 21.13 -25.25
CA GLY A 193 -3.19 20.32 -26.46
C GLY A 193 -4.60 20.53 -27.05
N PRO A 194 -4.80 20.40 -28.38
CA PRO A 194 -6.03 20.88 -29.05
C PRO A 194 -7.31 20.04 -28.84
N VAL A 195 -7.22 18.87 -28.21
CA VAL A 195 -8.38 18.05 -27.79
C VAL A 195 -7.92 17.30 -26.54
N SER A 196 -7.93 17.96 -25.39
CA SER A 196 -7.68 17.26 -24.11
C SER A 196 -8.92 16.43 -23.79
N ALA A 197 -8.91 15.15 -24.16
CA ALA A 197 -9.88 14.20 -23.63
C ALA A 197 -9.77 14.26 -22.09
N ASP A 198 -10.90 14.43 -21.41
CA ASP A 198 -10.94 14.47 -19.95
C ASP A 198 -10.21 13.23 -19.41
N PRO A 199 -9.13 13.40 -18.61
CA PRO A 199 -8.38 12.28 -18.05
C PRO A 199 -9.27 11.23 -17.38
N LEU A 200 -10.40 11.66 -16.78
CA LEU A 200 -11.37 10.75 -16.18
C LEU A 200 -12.13 9.90 -17.22
N GLN A 201 -12.47 10.47 -18.38
CA GLN A 201 -13.08 9.70 -19.48
C GLN A 201 -12.09 8.70 -20.09
N VAL A 202 -10.80 9.07 -20.19
CA VAL A 202 -9.74 8.17 -20.61
C VAL A 202 -9.58 7.00 -19.62
N TRP A 203 -9.68 7.30 -18.32
CA TRP A 203 -9.63 6.30 -17.25
C TRP A 203 -10.84 5.36 -17.27
N ASP A 204 -12.05 5.89 -17.36
CA ASP A 204 -13.30 5.12 -17.35
C ASP A 204 -13.44 4.22 -18.58
N GLY A 205 -13.04 4.72 -19.76
CA GLY A 205 -12.98 3.93 -20.99
C GLY A 205 -12.02 2.75 -20.90
N MET A 206 -10.94 2.87 -20.13
CA MET A 206 -9.95 1.81 -19.91
C MET A 206 -10.46 0.70 -18.96
N ARG A 207 -11.21 1.08 -17.91
CA ARG A 207 -11.68 0.13 -16.87
C ARG A 207 -13.09 -0.41 -17.04
N GLY A 208 -13.84 0.06 -18.04
CA GLY A 208 -15.21 -0.40 -18.34
C GLY A 208 -15.36 -1.90 -18.68
N GLY A 209 -14.27 -2.67 -18.80
CA GLY A 209 -14.30 -4.12 -18.98
C GLY A 209 -13.92 -4.89 -17.71
N ARG A 210 -14.79 -5.80 -17.25
CA ARG A 210 -14.55 -6.71 -16.10
C ARG A 210 -13.24 -7.52 -16.14
N ALA A 211 -12.58 -7.61 -17.30
CA ALA A 211 -11.32 -8.32 -17.53
C ALA A 211 -10.05 -7.44 -17.46
N ALA A 212 -10.16 -6.10 -17.38
CA ALA A 212 -9.03 -5.16 -17.42
C ALA A 212 -8.36 -4.92 -16.05
N ARG A 213 -8.71 -5.69 -15.01
CA ARG A 213 -8.14 -5.53 -13.66
C ARG A 213 -6.78 -6.19 -13.46
N GLU A 214 -6.34 -7.07 -14.36
CA GLU A 214 -5.13 -7.88 -14.15
C GLU A 214 -3.93 -7.49 -15.02
N ALA A 215 -4.13 -6.77 -16.14
CA ALA A 215 -3.04 -6.37 -17.02
C ALA A 215 -3.16 -4.91 -17.46
N PRO A 216 -2.10 -4.09 -17.29
CA PRO A 216 -2.09 -2.72 -17.75
C PRO A 216 -2.07 -2.64 -19.28
N PRO A 217 -2.66 -1.59 -19.88
CA PRO A 217 -2.72 -1.45 -21.34
C PRO A 217 -1.32 -1.43 -21.95
N THR A 218 -1.18 -2.04 -23.13
CA THR A 218 0.11 -2.15 -23.84
C THR A 218 0.73 -0.77 -24.08
N GLY A 219 1.98 -0.57 -23.63
CA GLY A 219 2.69 0.71 -23.76
C GLY A 219 2.54 1.68 -22.59
N SER A 220 1.89 1.29 -21.50
CA SER A 220 1.84 2.08 -20.26
C SER A 220 3.10 1.92 -19.40
N VAL A 221 3.41 2.95 -18.62
CA VAL A 221 4.49 2.93 -17.62
C VAL A 221 3.86 2.95 -16.23
N LEU A 222 4.27 2.00 -15.39
CA LEU A 222 3.82 1.86 -14.02
C LEU A 222 5.02 2.02 -13.10
N VAL A 223 4.83 2.83 -12.08
CA VAL A 223 5.82 3.07 -11.04
C VAL A 223 5.12 3.00 -9.69
N ASP A 224 5.62 2.14 -8.81
CA ASP A 224 5.08 2.02 -7.46
C ASP A 224 5.58 3.19 -6.59
N VAL A 225 4.65 3.78 -5.85
CA VAL A 225 4.94 4.82 -4.85
C VAL A 225 5.10 4.12 -3.49
N PRO A 226 6.29 4.17 -2.86
CA PRO A 226 6.55 3.47 -1.59
C PRO A 226 5.81 4.12 -0.41
N GLY A 227 5.69 3.39 0.71
CA GLY A 227 5.20 3.89 2.00
C GLY A 227 3.83 3.34 2.45
N GLY A 228 3.44 2.16 1.96
CA GLY A 228 2.14 1.53 2.29
C GLY A 228 2.02 1.00 3.72
N GLY A 229 3.12 0.58 4.35
CA GLY A 229 3.16 -0.10 5.66
C GLY A 229 4.60 -0.26 6.19
N PRO A 230 4.82 -1.05 7.25
CA PRO A 230 6.15 -1.27 7.80
C PRO A 230 7.03 -2.06 6.82
N GLY A 231 8.02 -1.39 6.24
CA GLY A 231 9.01 -1.98 5.33
C GLY A 231 9.22 -1.17 4.05
N THR A 232 10.43 -1.23 3.51
CA THR A 232 10.88 -0.48 2.32
C THR A 232 10.21 -0.92 1.00
N GLY A 233 9.48 -2.05 1.00
CA GLY A 233 8.80 -2.59 -0.19
C GLY A 233 7.27 -2.44 -0.19
N SER A 234 6.68 -1.74 0.78
CA SER A 234 5.23 -1.58 0.85
C SER A 234 4.74 -0.50 -0.12
N VAL A 235 3.89 -0.87 -1.08
CA VAL A 235 3.33 0.05 -2.08
C VAL A 235 2.16 0.82 -1.47
N ARG A 236 2.24 2.15 -1.48
CA ARG A 236 1.17 3.05 -1.00
C ARG A 236 0.16 3.36 -2.10
N ALA A 237 0.68 3.64 -3.27
CA ALA A 237 -0.05 4.05 -4.45
C ALA A 237 0.73 3.61 -5.70
N ARG A 238 0.09 3.64 -6.86
CA ARG A 238 0.75 3.38 -8.13
C ARG A 238 0.53 4.54 -9.07
N LEU A 239 1.62 4.98 -9.69
CA LEU A 239 1.64 6.01 -10.71
C LEU A 239 1.53 5.33 -12.08
N VAL A 240 0.55 5.74 -12.88
CA VAL A 240 0.22 5.16 -14.18
C VAL A 240 0.35 6.24 -15.25
N LEU A 241 1.25 6.05 -16.21
CA LEU A 241 1.37 6.90 -17.39
C LEU A 241 0.83 6.13 -18.60
N LEU A 242 -0.05 6.77 -19.37
CA LEU A 242 -0.65 6.16 -20.56
C LEU A 242 -0.16 6.83 -21.83
N ALA A 243 0.31 6.05 -22.79
CA ALA A 243 0.71 6.52 -24.12
C ALA A 243 -0.52 6.84 -24.99
N VAL A 244 -1.15 7.99 -24.78
CA VAL A 244 -2.36 8.42 -25.51
C VAL A 244 -2.00 9.34 -26.68
N SER A 245 -1.18 10.36 -26.43
CA SER A 245 -0.78 11.35 -27.44
C SER A 245 0.50 10.96 -28.16
N GLY A 246 1.34 10.14 -27.53
CA GLY A 246 2.63 9.72 -28.08
C GLY A 246 3.28 8.59 -27.27
N PRO A 247 4.28 7.91 -27.84
CA PRO A 247 4.94 6.78 -27.18
C PRO A 247 5.67 7.22 -25.90
N LEU A 248 5.57 6.41 -24.85
CA LEU A 248 6.34 6.61 -23.63
C LEU A 248 7.75 6.03 -23.77
N VAL A 249 8.71 6.79 -23.26
CA VAL A 249 10.14 6.55 -23.48
C VAL A 249 10.90 6.42 -22.16
N THR A 250 12.18 6.01 -22.20
CA THR A 250 12.96 5.75 -20.98
C THR A 250 13.02 6.96 -20.04
N VAL A 251 13.15 8.17 -20.58
CA VAL A 251 13.17 9.39 -19.76
C VAL A 251 11.84 9.65 -19.04
N HIS A 252 10.69 9.25 -19.62
CA HIS A 252 9.40 9.37 -18.96
C HIS A 252 9.30 8.43 -17.76
N ARG A 253 9.83 7.20 -17.88
CA ARG A 253 9.93 6.26 -16.75
C ARG A 253 10.84 6.81 -15.65
N MET A 254 12.00 7.34 -16.01
CA MET A 254 12.94 7.92 -15.04
C MET A 254 12.32 9.12 -14.31
N ALA A 255 11.63 10.00 -15.02
CA ALA A 255 10.91 11.12 -14.43
C ALA A 255 9.79 10.65 -13.49
N ALA A 256 9.04 9.62 -13.89
CA ALA A 256 8.00 9.00 -13.07
C ALA A 256 8.55 8.36 -11.78
N GLU A 257 9.68 7.67 -11.84
CA GLU A 257 10.39 7.11 -10.68
C GLU A 257 10.82 8.20 -9.69
N ARG A 258 11.35 9.32 -10.18
CA ARG A 258 11.72 10.47 -9.35
C ARG A 258 10.51 11.16 -8.73
N ALA A 259 9.42 11.30 -9.49
CA ALA A 259 8.17 11.84 -8.99
C ALA A 259 7.54 10.93 -7.94
N ALA A 260 7.59 9.60 -8.11
CA ALA A 260 7.09 8.64 -7.13
C ALA A 260 7.79 8.77 -5.77
N GLY A 261 9.11 8.99 -5.75
CA GLY A 261 9.83 9.26 -4.51
C GLY A 261 9.34 10.52 -3.78
N ILE A 262 9.07 11.60 -4.52
CA ILE A 262 8.50 12.84 -3.98
C ILE A 262 7.08 12.60 -3.45
N LEU A 263 6.23 11.96 -4.24
CA LEU A 263 4.84 11.66 -3.89
C LEU A 263 4.76 10.80 -2.63
N ALA A 264 5.70 9.86 -2.44
CA ALA A 264 5.79 9.08 -1.22
C ALA A 264 5.97 9.98 0.01
N VAL A 265 6.87 10.96 -0.04
CA VAL A 265 7.09 11.90 1.08
C VAL A 265 5.84 12.72 1.38
N VAL A 266 5.18 13.27 0.35
CA VAL A 266 3.95 14.07 0.53
C VAL A 266 2.82 13.24 1.12
N LEU A 267 2.62 12.03 0.62
CA LEU A 267 1.59 11.11 1.14
C LEU A 267 1.92 10.63 2.56
N MET A 268 3.20 10.51 2.91
CA MET A 268 3.64 10.20 4.28
C MET A 268 3.39 11.37 5.23
N GLN A 269 3.67 12.61 4.82
CA GLN A 269 3.39 13.81 5.63
C GLN A 269 1.90 13.95 5.93
N ALA A 270 1.04 13.85 4.92
CA ALA A 270 -0.41 13.92 5.09
C ALA A 270 -0.93 12.83 6.06
N ARG A 271 -0.33 11.64 6.04
CA ARG A 271 -0.62 10.55 6.99
C ARG A 271 -0.19 10.92 8.42
N GLN A 272 1.00 11.49 8.60
CA GLN A 272 1.47 11.93 9.91
C GLN A 272 0.61 13.06 10.47
N GLU A 273 0.20 14.02 9.65
CA GLU A 273 -0.70 15.10 10.08
C GLU A 273 -2.06 14.56 10.55
N GLU A 274 -2.69 13.65 9.79
CA GLU A 274 -3.95 13.02 10.22
C GLU A 274 -3.76 12.19 11.49
N GLU A 275 -2.62 11.49 11.62
CA GLU A 275 -2.31 10.76 12.85
C GLU A 275 -2.15 11.69 14.04
N LEU A 276 -1.42 12.80 13.89
CA LEU A 276 -1.26 13.80 14.93
C LEU A 276 -2.62 14.44 15.29
N ALA A 277 -3.47 14.74 14.31
CA ALA A 277 -4.80 15.27 14.53
C ALA A 277 -5.71 14.25 15.26
N ALA A 278 -5.66 12.97 14.87
CA ALA A 278 -6.37 11.89 15.54
C ALA A 278 -5.84 11.64 16.97
N ARG A 279 -4.54 11.77 17.20
CA ARG A 279 -3.93 11.70 18.54
C ARG A 279 -4.34 12.90 19.39
N GLY A 280 -4.32 14.12 18.86
CA GLY A 280 -4.78 15.31 19.57
C GLY A 280 -6.26 15.22 19.98
N ARG A 281 -7.12 14.68 19.11
CA ARG A 281 -8.51 14.32 19.47
C ARG A 281 -8.56 13.25 20.56
N GLY A 282 -7.69 12.24 20.48
CA GLY A 282 -7.54 11.20 21.50
C GLY A 282 -7.11 11.75 22.87
N ASP A 283 -6.15 12.65 22.90
CA ASP A 283 -5.66 13.32 24.11
C ASP A 283 -6.76 14.16 24.75
N PHE A 284 -7.49 14.95 23.96
CA PHE A 284 -8.68 15.66 24.44
C PHE A 284 -9.73 14.72 25.07
N LEU A 285 -10.06 13.60 24.39
CA LEU A 285 -11.03 12.63 24.92
C LEU A 285 -10.53 11.94 26.18
N THR A 286 -9.22 11.69 26.30
CA THR A 286 -8.61 11.15 27.51
C THR A 286 -8.60 12.17 28.65
N ASP A 287 -8.27 13.43 28.38
CA ASP A 287 -8.28 14.51 29.36
C ASP A 287 -9.69 14.77 29.89
N LEU A 288 -10.69 14.73 28.99
CA LEU A 288 -12.10 14.75 29.36
C LEU A 288 -12.47 13.54 30.21
N ALA A 289 -12.02 12.33 29.83
CA ALA A 289 -12.27 11.12 30.59
C ALA A 289 -11.67 11.19 32.00
N GLU A 290 -10.46 11.72 32.14
CA GLU A 290 -9.74 11.85 33.41
C GLU A 290 -10.22 13.04 34.27
N GLY A 291 -11.03 13.93 33.71
CA GLY A 291 -11.53 15.12 34.42
C GLY A 291 -10.51 16.25 34.50
N ARG A 292 -9.49 16.25 33.61
CA ARG A 292 -8.55 17.37 33.43
C ARG A 292 -9.19 18.56 32.72
N ILE A 293 -10.28 18.32 31.98
CA ILE A 293 -11.07 19.35 31.31
C ILE A 293 -12.42 19.45 32.00
N THR A 294 -12.83 20.68 32.32
CA THR A 294 -14.12 20.96 32.94
C THR A 294 -15.26 20.80 31.93
N PRO A 295 -16.47 20.39 32.35
CA PRO A 295 -17.63 20.30 31.47
C PRO A 295 -17.98 21.61 30.77
N GLU A 296 -17.65 22.76 31.37
CA GLU A 296 -17.90 24.10 30.85
C GLU A 296 -16.95 24.45 29.69
N ASP A 297 -15.69 24.02 29.76
CA ASP A 297 -14.66 24.30 28.74
C ASP A 297 -14.67 23.27 27.59
N ALA A 298 -15.11 22.05 27.87
CA ALA A 298 -15.10 20.94 26.92
C ALA A 298 -15.80 21.23 25.56
N PRO A 299 -16.97 21.90 25.50
CA PRO A 299 -17.63 22.21 24.23
C PRO A 299 -16.81 23.14 23.33
N ALA A 300 -16.09 24.10 23.92
CA ALA A 300 -15.27 25.05 23.17
C ALA A 300 -14.06 24.36 22.55
N GLN A 301 -13.36 23.53 23.33
CA GLN A 301 -12.22 22.75 22.84
C GLN A 301 -12.64 21.72 21.79
N ALA A 302 -13.77 21.03 22.01
CA ALA A 302 -14.29 20.07 21.04
C ALA A 302 -14.65 20.75 19.69
N ARG A 303 -15.12 22.00 19.71
CA ARG A 303 -15.40 22.78 18.50
C ARG A 303 -14.14 23.09 17.69
N VAL A 304 -13.02 23.39 18.37
CA VAL A 304 -11.71 23.58 17.72
C VAL A 304 -11.26 22.29 17.01
N LEU A 305 -11.60 21.14 17.59
CA LEU A 305 -11.33 19.81 17.02
C LEU A 305 -12.37 19.37 15.97
N GLY A 306 -13.26 20.27 15.54
CA GLY A 306 -14.26 20.00 14.49
C GLY A 306 -15.57 19.37 14.96
N PHE A 307 -15.77 19.17 16.26
CA PHE A 307 -16.99 18.56 16.80
C PHE A 307 -18.10 19.59 17.05
N LYS A 308 -19.14 19.54 16.21
CA LYS A 308 -20.28 20.47 16.26
C LYS A 308 -21.47 19.85 17.00
N SER A 309 -21.36 19.70 18.33
CA SER A 309 -22.37 19.01 19.15
C SER A 309 -22.63 19.62 20.54
N ALA A 310 -22.45 20.93 20.70
CA ALA A 310 -22.45 21.58 22.02
C ALA A 310 -23.74 21.37 22.84
N GLU A 311 -24.91 21.26 22.20
CA GLU A 311 -26.24 21.21 22.86
C GLU A 311 -26.92 19.83 22.76
N MET A 312 -26.27 18.84 22.14
CA MET A 312 -26.84 17.52 21.92
C MET A 312 -26.41 16.53 23.02
N PRO A 313 -27.26 15.56 23.41
CA PRO A 313 -26.82 14.45 24.24
C PRO A 313 -25.63 13.73 23.59
N LEU A 314 -24.61 13.46 24.38
CA LEU A 314 -23.36 12.87 23.93
C LEU A 314 -23.35 11.38 24.27
N LEU A 315 -22.90 10.55 23.34
CA LEU A 315 -22.72 9.12 23.55
C LEU A 315 -21.24 8.75 23.49
N PRO A 316 -20.62 8.43 24.65
CA PRO A 316 -19.28 7.87 24.72
C PRO A 316 -19.23 6.46 24.14
N VAL A 317 -18.28 6.20 23.26
CA VAL A 317 -17.99 4.87 22.70
C VAL A 317 -16.49 4.65 22.72
N VAL A 318 -16.04 3.46 23.11
CA VAL A 318 -14.63 3.09 23.02
C VAL A 318 -14.51 1.77 22.30
N MET A 319 -13.76 1.76 21.21
CA MET A 319 -13.30 0.53 20.57
C MET A 319 -11.91 0.18 21.09
N ARG A 320 -11.71 -1.08 21.47
CA ARG A 320 -10.40 -1.64 21.81
C ARG A 320 -10.02 -2.67 20.77
N LEU A 321 -8.84 -2.50 20.19
CA LEU A 321 -8.24 -3.49 19.29
C LEU A 321 -7.61 -4.62 20.11
N ALA A 322 -7.67 -5.84 19.57
CA ALA A 322 -6.97 -6.98 20.14
C ALA A 322 -5.45 -6.75 20.09
N PRO A 323 -4.67 -7.18 21.11
CA PRO A 323 -3.22 -6.95 21.16
C PRO A 323 -2.45 -7.52 19.95
N GLU A 324 -2.97 -8.58 19.33
CA GLU A 324 -2.39 -9.24 18.16
C GLU A 324 -2.54 -8.40 16.87
N LEU A 325 -3.48 -7.45 16.88
CA LEU A 325 -3.64 -6.42 15.86
C LEU A 325 -2.55 -5.35 16.07
N SER A 326 -1.28 -5.73 15.94
CA SER A 326 -0.16 -4.77 15.94
C SER A 326 -0.38 -3.72 14.85
N VAL A 327 -0.77 -2.51 15.27
CA VAL A 327 -1.04 -1.34 14.42
C VAL A 327 0.23 -0.48 14.26
N SER A 328 1.43 -1.06 14.33
CA SER A 328 2.68 -0.30 14.19
C SER A 328 2.67 0.48 12.86
N GLY A 329 2.44 1.79 12.96
CA GLY A 329 2.30 2.72 11.83
C GLY A 329 0.89 2.89 11.24
N ASN A 330 -0.09 2.00 11.49
CA ASN A 330 -1.40 1.99 10.78
C ASN A 330 -2.54 2.78 11.43
N TRP A 331 -2.29 3.54 12.51
CA TRP A 331 -3.35 4.26 13.23
C TRP A 331 -4.00 5.38 12.41
N ALA A 332 -3.23 6.08 11.58
CA ALA A 332 -3.78 7.07 10.65
C ALA A 332 -4.73 6.43 9.62
N LEU A 333 -4.37 5.24 9.12
CA LEU A 333 -5.19 4.50 8.16
C LEU A 333 -6.49 4.04 8.82
N LEU A 334 -6.39 3.48 10.03
CA LEU A 334 -7.55 3.09 10.82
C LEU A 334 -8.47 4.28 11.12
N ALA A 335 -7.91 5.40 11.63
CA ALA A 335 -8.67 6.60 11.94
C ALA A 335 -9.43 7.11 10.72
N ARG A 336 -8.78 7.17 9.57
CA ARG A 336 -9.40 7.57 8.30
C ARG A 336 -10.50 6.60 7.87
N ALA A 337 -10.21 5.30 7.83
CA ALA A 337 -11.16 4.28 7.39
C ALA A 337 -12.41 4.24 8.28
N VAL A 338 -12.24 4.39 9.59
CA VAL A 338 -13.34 4.47 10.55
C VAL A 338 -14.11 5.78 10.39
N LEU A 339 -13.44 6.92 10.18
CA LEU A 339 -14.12 8.21 9.99
C LEU A 339 -14.95 8.21 8.70
N GLU A 340 -14.44 7.62 7.62
CA GLU A 340 -15.18 7.41 6.37
C GLU A 340 -16.44 6.58 6.61
N GLU A 341 -16.37 5.50 7.39
CA GLU A 341 -17.57 4.71 7.74
C GLU A 341 -18.55 5.46 8.63
N LEU A 342 -18.04 6.15 9.64
CA LEU A 342 -18.86 6.91 10.58
C LEU A 342 -19.60 8.06 9.91
N SER A 343 -19.10 8.57 8.78
CA SER A 343 -19.80 9.58 7.97
C SER A 343 -21.18 9.12 7.51
N SER A 344 -21.38 7.80 7.29
CA SER A 344 -22.66 7.21 6.90
C SER A 344 -23.69 7.14 8.02
N VAL A 345 -23.27 7.28 9.29
CA VAL A 345 -24.16 7.21 10.46
C VAL A 345 -25.02 8.47 10.57
N GLY A 346 -24.58 9.60 10.01
CA GLY A 346 -25.37 10.84 9.95
C GLY A 346 -25.52 11.54 11.32
N VAL A 347 -24.55 11.33 12.21
CA VAL A 347 -24.43 12.02 13.51
C VAL A 347 -23.07 12.71 13.62
N PRO A 348 -22.93 13.81 14.38
CA PRO A 348 -21.63 14.40 14.65
C PRO A 348 -20.74 13.40 15.39
N VAL A 349 -19.48 13.30 14.97
CA VAL A 349 -18.50 12.35 15.53
C VAL A 349 -17.21 13.08 15.85
N LEU A 350 -16.66 12.82 17.04
CA LEU A 350 -15.29 13.12 17.40
C LEU A 350 -14.56 11.82 17.67
N LEU A 351 -13.66 11.44 16.76
CA LEU A 351 -12.85 10.23 16.85
C LEU A 351 -11.41 10.57 17.23
N GLY A 352 -10.87 9.87 18.22
CA GLY A 352 -9.46 9.91 18.58
C GLY A 352 -8.80 8.53 18.52
N VAL A 353 -7.47 8.49 18.58
CA VAL A 353 -6.70 7.24 18.68
C VAL A 353 -5.75 7.28 19.87
N ARG A 354 -5.59 6.14 20.55
CA ARG A 354 -4.67 5.92 21.67
C ARG A 354 -3.79 4.71 21.36
N PRO A 355 -2.70 4.89 20.58
CA PRO A 355 -1.85 3.80 20.12
C PRO A 355 -1.30 2.90 21.21
N VAL A 356 -0.81 3.51 22.30
CA VAL A 356 -0.18 2.79 23.43
C VAL A 356 -1.19 1.88 24.13
N GLU A 357 -2.45 2.31 24.23
CA GLU A 357 -3.51 1.57 24.92
C GLU A 357 -4.27 0.62 23.99
N GLY A 358 -4.08 0.73 22.67
CA GLY A 358 -4.86 -0.01 21.67
C GLY A 358 -6.32 0.42 21.60
N ARG A 359 -6.63 1.70 21.86
CA ARG A 359 -8.01 2.21 21.96
C ARG A 359 -8.32 3.27 20.89
N VAL A 360 -9.58 3.32 20.47
CA VAL A 360 -10.16 4.35 19.62
C VAL A 360 -11.37 4.93 20.38
N PRO A 361 -11.16 5.98 21.21
CA PRO A 361 -12.26 6.68 21.85
C PRO A 361 -13.05 7.49 20.81
N VAL A 362 -14.37 7.46 20.92
CA VAL A 362 -15.30 8.14 20.04
C VAL A 362 -16.37 8.81 20.89
N LEU A 363 -16.68 10.06 20.57
CA LEU A 363 -17.79 10.81 21.15
C LEU A 363 -18.77 11.18 20.04
N LEU A 364 -20.04 10.83 20.23
CA LEU A 364 -21.10 11.04 19.23
C LEU A 364 -22.13 12.04 19.74
N GLY A 365 -22.65 12.89 18.87
CA GLY A 365 -23.81 13.73 19.16
C GLY A 365 -25.13 13.03 18.78
N LEU A 366 -26.02 12.82 19.74
CA LEU A 366 -27.35 12.25 19.51
C LEU A 366 -28.39 13.35 19.33
N ARG A 367 -29.45 13.09 18.56
CA ARG A 367 -30.61 14.00 18.53
C ARG A 367 -31.48 13.83 19.77
N SER A 368 -31.55 12.60 20.29
CA SER A 368 -32.26 12.22 21.49
C SER A 368 -31.59 11.01 22.14
N GLU A 369 -31.65 10.90 23.47
CA GLU A 369 -31.15 9.72 24.19
C GLU A 369 -31.87 8.42 23.79
N SER A 370 -33.12 8.53 23.29
CA SER A 370 -33.89 7.38 22.81
C SER A 370 -33.26 6.68 21.59
N GLU A 371 -32.45 7.39 20.79
CA GLU A 371 -31.76 6.84 19.63
C GLU A 371 -30.50 6.05 19.99
N ARG A 372 -30.10 6.04 21.26
CA ARG A 372 -28.84 5.44 21.74
C ARG A 372 -28.59 4.05 21.16
N THR A 373 -29.56 3.14 21.27
CA THR A 373 -29.39 1.74 20.82
C THR A 373 -29.20 1.68 19.31
N ALA A 374 -30.03 2.38 18.53
CA ALA A 374 -29.94 2.38 17.07
C ALA A 374 -28.65 3.05 16.55
N VAL A 375 -28.15 4.08 17.23
CA VAL A 375 -26.85 4.69 16.91
C VAL A 375 -25.70 3.78 17.31
N ALA A 376 -25.78 3.12 18.47
CA ALA A 376 -24.78 2.16 18.92
C ALA A 376 -24.59 1.00 17.93
N ASP A 377 -25.69 0.42 17.41
CA ASP A 377 -25.63 -0.64 16.40
C ASP A 377 -24.91 -0.18 15.13
N ARG A 378 -25.27 1.00 14.61
CA ARG A 378 -24.65 1.56 13.38
C ARG A 378 -23.19 1.94 13.58
N VAL A 379 -22.84 2.53 14.72
CA VAL A 379 -21.45 2.90 15.04
C VAL A 379 -20.59 1.68 15.26
N ALA A 380 -21.09 0.65 15.94
CA ALA A 380 -20.37 -0.61 16.10
C ALA A 380 -20.07 -1.28 14.75
N ALA A 381 -21.05 -1.31 13.84
CA ALA A 381 -20.87 -1.81 12.49
C ALA A 381 -19.83 -0.98 11.71
N ALA A 382 -19.93 0.35 11.76
CA ALA A 382 -18.99 1.27 11.10
C ALA A 382 -17.55 1.12 11.64
N LEU A 383 -17.39 0.97 12.96
CA LEU A 383 -16.09 0.75 13.59
C LEU A 383 -15.44 -0.55 13.11
N ARG A 384 -16.19 -1.66 13.06
CA ARG A 384 -15.72 -2.96 12.56
C ARG A 384 -15.37 -2.91 11.08
N ALA A 385 -16.25 -2.34 10.25
CA ALA A 385 -16.00 -2.16 8.82
C ALA A 385 -14.77 -1.26 8.57
N GLY A 386 -14.51 -0.28 9.45
CA GLY A 386 -13.29 0.53 9.41
C GLY A 386 -12.02 -0.27 9.70
N VAL A 387 -12.07 -1.22 10.63
CA VAL A 387 -10.95 -2.15 10.93
C VAL A 387 -10.70 -3.10 9.74
N GLU A 388 -11.77 -3.63 9.14
CA GLU A 388 -11.72 -4.44 7.91
C GLU A 388 -11.07 -3.67 6.76
N ARG A 389 -11.56 -2.46 6.46
CA ARG A 389 -11.01 -1.60 5.40
C ARG A 389 -9.57 -1.19 5.64
N ALA A 390 -9.16 -1.03 6.89
CA ALA A 390 -7.77 -0.75 7.23
C ALA A 390 -6.83 -1.97 7.04
N GLY A 391 -7.36 -3.13 6.63
CA GLY A 391 -6.60 -4.35 6.41
C GLY A 391 -6.02 -4.94 7.69
N LEU A 392 -6.63 -4.64 8.85
CA LEU A 392 -6.14 -5.07 10.15
C LEU A 392 -6.68 -6.44 10.55
N GLU A 393 -7.76 -6.93 9.93
CA GLU A 393 -8.25 -8.28 10.20
C GLU A 393 -7.31 -9.36 9.65
N ARG A 394 -6.87 -10.27 10.53
CA ARG A 394 -6.15 -11.48 10.14
C ARG A 394 -6.92 -12.71 10.57
N ALA A 395 -6.87 -13.76 9.75
CA ALA A 395 -7.45 -15.05 10.07
C ALA A 395 -6.96 -15.53 11.46
N GLY A 396 -7.90 -15.78 12.38
CA GLY A 396 -7.61 -16.21 13.75
C GLY A 396 -7.38 -15.09 14.78
N SER A 397 -7.51 -13.82 14.39
CA SER A 397 -7.46 -12.69 15.36
C SER A 397 -8.79 -12.51 16.06
N HIS A 398 -8.77 -12.07 17.32
CA HIS A 398 -9.99 -11.68 18.01
C HIS A 398 -10.58 -10.39 17.40
N PRO A 399 -11.91 -10.31 17.24
CA PRO A 399 -12.55 -9.10 16.74
C PRO A 399 -12.36 -7.93 17.72
N PRO A 400 -12.40 -6.68 17.23
CA PRO A 400 -12.33 -5.52 18.10
C PRO A 400 -13.53 -5.47 19.04
N VAL A 401 -13.29 -5.08 20.29
CA VAL A 401 -14.33 -4.93 21.31
C VAL A 401 -14.84 -3.51 21.29
N VAL A 402 -16.15 -3.33 21.09
CA VAL A 402 -16.80 -2.00 21.13
C VAL A 402 -17.63 -1.90 22.41
N VAL A 403 -17.38 -0.87 23.20
CA VAL A 403 -18.15 -0.58 24.42
C VAL A 403 -18.82 0.78 24.32
N VAL A 404 -20.10 0.82 24.68
CA VAL A 404 -20.96 1.99 24.59
C VAL A 404 -21.36 2.43 26.00
N GLY A 405 -21.03 3.69 26.31
CA GLY A 405 -21.33 4.33 27.57
C GLY A 405 -22.79 4.76 27.71
N VAL A 406 -23.01 5.64 28.69
CA VAL A 406 -24.32 6.25 28.97
C VAL A 406 -24.42 7.55 28.20
N ALA A 407 -25.57 7.78 27.55
CA ALA A 407 -25.83 9.06 26.90
C ALA A 407 -26.06 10.15 27.95
N GLY A 408 -25.58 11.37 27.70
CA GLY A 408 -25.82 12.50 28.59
C GLY A 408 -25.10 13.77 28.15
N GLY A 409 -25.15 14.84 28.94
CA GLY A 409 -24.43 16.08 28.62
C GLY A 409 -22.91 16.00 28.84
N TRP A 410 -22.22 17.12 28.61
CA TRP A 410 -20.76 17.25 28.81
C TRP A 410 -20.29 16.86 30.22
N ALA A 411 -21.10 17.11 31.24
CA ALA A 411 -20.81 16.71 32.62
C ALA A 411 -20.73 15.18 32.82
N ALA A 412 -21.50 14.41 32.05
CA ALA A 412 -21.51 12.95 32.12
C ALA A 412 -20.54 12.32 31.10
N ALA A 413 -20.19 13.04 30.03
CA ALA A 413 -19.39 12.51 28.92
C ALA A 413 -18.01 12.00 29.35
N GLY A 414 -17.30 12.74 30.23
CA GLY A 414 -16.00 12.33 30.75
C GLY A 414 -16.08 11.02 31.55
N ALA A 415 -16.99 10.95 32.53
CA ALA A 415 -17.20 9.73 33.31
C ALA A 415 -17.63 8.55 32.42
N GLY A 416 -18.48 8.79 31.42
CA GLY A 416 -18.92 7.77 30.47
C GLY A 416 -17.79 7.27 29.55
N LEU A 417 -16.89 8.15 29.07
CA LEU A 417 -15.70 7.77 28.30
C LEU A 417 -14.74 6.93 29.15
N ARG A 418 -14.48 7.36 30.40
CA ARG A 418 -13.63 6.61 31.34
C ARG A 418 -14.19 5.22 31.59
N HIS A 419 -15.48 5.15 31.92
CA HIS A 419 -16.15 3.89 32.20
C HIS A 419 -16.12 2.95 30.98
N ALA A 420 -16.42 3.45 29.78
CA ALA A 420 -16.34 2.68 28.54
C ALA A 420 -14.91 2.18 28.24
N ALA A 421 -13.88 2.99 28.49
CA ALA A 421 -12.49 2.59 28.27
C ALA A 421 -12.01 1.50 29.23
N GLU A 422 -12.38 1.61 30.51
CA GLU A 422 -12.07 0.61 31.54
C GLU A 422 -12.77 -0.72 31.25
N THR A 423 -14.08 -0.68 31.00
CA THR A 423 -14.87 -1.88 30.69
C THR A 423 -14.48 -2.50 29.34
N ALA A 424 -14.05 -1.73 28.34
CA ALA A 424 -13.50 -2.29 27.10
C ALA A 424 -12.23 -3.14 27.34
N THR A 425 -11.49 -2.85 28.41
CA THR A 425 -10.31 -3.64 28.80
C THR A 425 -10.72 -4.94 29.48
N ALA A 426 -11.73 -4.88 30.35
CA ALA A 426 -12.28 -6.04 31.02
C ALA A 426 -13.09 -6.96 30.10
N ALA A 427 -13.66 -6.42 29.02
CA ALA A 427 -14.44 -7.17 28.03
C ALA A 427 -13.60 -8.05 27.10
N HIS A 428 -12.28 -8.06 27.23
CA HIS A 428 -11.42 -8.94 26.47
C HIS A 428 -11.72 -10.42 26.77
N GLY A 429 -11.89 -11.24 25.73
CA GLY A 429 -12.24 -12.67 25.87
C GLY A 429 -13.73 -12.95 26.12
N LEU A 430 -14.61 -11.93 26.07
CA LEU A 430 -16.06 -12.13 26.04
C LEU A 430 -16.54 -12.63 24.67
N SER A 431 -17.73 -13.25 24.64
CA SER A 431 -18.39 -13.76 23.42
C SER A 431 -18.59 -12.65 22.40
N ASP A 432 -18.25 -12.84 21.12
CA ASP A 432 -18.39 -11.76 20.14
C ASP A 432 -19.81 -11.18 20.06
N ARG A 433 -19.90 -9.86 20.20
CA ARG A 433 -21.13 -9.06 20.14
C ARG A 433 -20.84 -7.76 19.43
N PRO A 434 -21.78 -7.20 18.64
CA PRO A 434 -21.58 -5.92 17.95
C PRO A 434 -21.02 -4.85 18.89
N TRP A 435 -21.62 -4.70 20.06
CA TRP A 435 -21.14 -3.84 21.14
C TRP A 435 -21.62 -4.32 22.52
N TYR A 436 -20.99 -3.79 23.58
CA TYR A 436 -21.38 -4.00 24.97
C TYR A 436 -21.84 -2.70 25.63
N ASP A 437 -22.87 -2.79 26.47
CA ASP A 437 -23.28 -1.69 27.33
C ASP A 437 -22.34 -1.61 28.54
N ALA A 438 -21.64 -0.49 28.73
CA ALA A 438 -20.68 -0.32 29.82
C ALA A 438 -21.31 -0.65 31.19
N ARG A 439 -22.56 -0.26 31.41
CA ARG A 439 -23.33 -0.50 32.65
C ARG A 439 -23.56 -1.98 32.98
N ARG A 440 -23.32 -2.88 32.02
CA ARG A 440 -23.48 -4.33 32.20
C ARG A 440 -22.16 -5.04 32.46
N LEU A 441 -21.05 -4.32 32.41
CA LEU A 441 -19.70 -4.84 32.55
C LEU A 441 -19.02 -4.40 33.86
N ASP A 442 -19.73 -3.75 34.77
CA ASP A 442 -19.18 -3.31 36.07
C ASP A 442 -18.60 -4.48 36.88
N ILE A 443 -19.30 -5.62 36.90
CA ILE A 443 -18.82 -6.84 37.57
C ILE A 443 -17.55 -7.34 36.88
N ASP A 444 -17.56 -7.43 35.56
CA ASP A 444 -16.40 -7.87 34.76
C ASP A 444 -15.20 -6.93 34.98
N LEU A 445 -15.42 -5.61 35.09
CA LEU A 445 -14.40 -4.63 35.42
C LEU A 445 -13.82 -4.82 36.83
N LEU A 446 -14.66 -5.03 37.84
CA LEU A 446 -14.20 -5.30 39.21
C LEU A 446 -13.35 -6.58 39.27
N LEU A 447 -13.81 -7.65 38.64
CA LEU A 447 -13.07 -8.91 38.57
C LEU A 447 -11.75 -8.74 37.80
N TRP A 448 -11.76 -7.99 36.70
CA TRP A 448 -10.56 -7.69 35.93
C TRP A 448 -9.54 -6.87 36.74
N ARG A 449 -9.98 -5.91 37.58
CA ARG A 449 -9.09 -5.16 38.48
C ARG A 449 -8.48 -6.05 39.57
N LEU A 450 -9.16 -7.13 39.96
CA LEU A 450 -8.70 -8.11 40.95
C LEU A 450 -7.92 -9.29 40.34
N ARG A 451 -7.72 -9.33 39.02
CA ARG A 451 -7.12 -10.48 38.31
C ARG A 451 -5.75 -10.91 38.85
N ASP A 452 -4.96 -9.94 39.30
CA ASP A 452 -3.61 -10.16 39.83
C ASP A 452 -3.60 -10.40 41.35
N HIS A 453 -4.76 -10.33 42.01
CA HIS A 453 -4.90 -10.55 43.44
C HIS A 453 -5.02 -12.06 43.75
N PRO A 454 -4.19 -12.63 44.65
CA PRO A 454 -4.16 -14.07 44.93
C PRO A 454 -5.51 -14.60 45.43
N ASP A 455 -6.26 -13.79 46.18
CA ASP A 455 -7.58 -14.19 46.70
C ASP A 455 -8.61 -14.45 45.60
N LEU A 456 -8.49 -13.83 44.42
CA LEU A 456 -9.41 -14.08 43.32
C LEU A 456 -9.22 -15.49 42.76
N ALA A 457 -7.97 -15.90 42.51
CA ALA A 457 -7.66 -17.25 42.07
C ALA A 457 -8.07 -18.28 43.14
N ALA A 458 -7.74 -18.02 44.42
CA ALA A 458 -8.14 -18.89 45.51
C ALA A 458 -9.66 -19.00 45.67
N PHE A 459 -10.40 -17.93 45.39
CA PHE A 459 -11.87 -17.95 45.34
C PHE A 459 -12.39 -18.80 44.19
N VAL A 460 -11.86 -18.65 42.98
CA VAL A 460 -12.22 -19.46 41.81
C VAL A 460 -11.95 -20.94 42.09
N ASP A 461 -10.79 -21.29 42.62
CA ASP A 461 -10.41 -22.67 42.92
C ASP A 461 -11.31 -23.30 44.00
N ARG A 462 -11.65 -22.55 45.06
CA ARG A 462 -12.61 -23.05 46.07
C ARG A 462 -14.02 -23.23 45.50
N ALA A 463 -14.47 -22.30 44.65
CA ALA A 463 -15.86 -22.27 44.18
C ALA A 463 -16.13 -23.27 43.04
N ILE A 464 -15.20 -23.46 42.11
CA ILE A 464 -15.40 -24.32 40.93
C ILE A 464 -14.26 -25.32 40.69
N GLY A 465 -13.20 -25.32 41.50
CA GLY A 465 -12.07 -26.25 41.37
C GLY A 465 -12.48 -27.74 41.40
N PRO A 466 -13.30 -28.20 42.36
CA PRO A 466 -13.76 -29.61 42.38
C PRO A 466 -14.46 -30.04 41.09
N LEU A 467 -15.20 -29.12 40.47
CA LEU A 467 -15.88 -29.37 39.20
C LEU A 467 -14.91 -29.40 38.02
N ARG A 468 -13.89 -28.52 38.01
CA ARG A 468 -12.80 -28.55 37.01
C ARG A 468 -12.00 -29.84 37.10
N ASP A 469 -11.70 -30.32 38.31
CA ASP A 469 -10.96 -31.56 38.52
C ASP A 469 -11.75 -32.80 38.10
N HIS A 470 -13.07 -32.80 38.33
CA HIS A 470 -13.97 -33.81 37.79
C HIS A 470 -13.93 -33.82 36.25
N ASP A 471 -14.10 -32.67 35.60
CA ASP A 471 -14.15 -32.57 34.13
C ASP A 471 -12.81 -32.96 33.46
N ARG A 472 -11.69 -32.86 34.17
CA ARG A 472 -10.38 -33.34 33.71
C ARG A 472 -10.24 -34.86 33.74
N THR A 473 -10.91 -35.54 34.66
CA THR A 473 -10.71 -36.97 34.96
C THR A 473 -11.88 -37.85 34.52
N SER A 474 -13.06 -37.26 34.35
CA SER A 474 -14.32 -37.97 34.16
C SER A 474 -15.09 -37.37 32.98
N ARG A 475 -15.94 -38.19 32.35
CA ARG A 475 -16.91 -37.74 31.35
C ARG A 475 -18.32 -38.12 31.81
N PRO A 476 -19.36 -37.33 31.47
CA PRO A 476 -19.32 -36.09 30.69
C PRO A 476 -18.86 -34.88 31.52
N ALA A 477 -18.33 -33.85 30.85
CA ALA A 477 -18.04 -32.56 31.48
C ALA A 477 -19.32 -31.92 32.03
N LEU A 478 -19.28 -31.49 33.29
CA LEU A 478 -20.40 -30.92 34.03
C LEU A 478 -20.33 -29.39 34.11
N LEU A 479 -19.16 -28.78 33.93
CA LEU A 479 -18.98 -27.33 33.92
C LEU A 479 -19.85 -26.62 32.87
N PRO A 480 -20.01 -27.12 31.63
CA PRO A 480 -20.95 -26.53 30.66
C PRO A 480 -22.40 -26.58 31.15
N THR A 481 -22.77 -27.61 31.93
CA THR A 481 -24.12 -27.72 32.49
C THR A 481 -24.37 -26.64 33.55
N LEU A 482 -23.37 -26.38 34.41
CA LEU A 482 -23.43 -25.29 35.38
C LEU A 482 -23.49 -23.92 34.69
N GLU A 483 -22.65 -23.68 33.69
CA GLU A 483 -22.63 -22.44 32.91
C GLU A 483 -24.00 -22.15 32.29
N THR A 484 -24.61 -23.12 31.60
CA THR A 484 -25.95 -22.95 31.01
C THR A 484 -27.04 -22.83 32.07
N TYR A 485 -26.93 -23.52 33.20
CA TYR A 485 -27.88 -23.39 34.31
C TYR A 485 -27.91 -21.96 34.87
N LEU A 486 -26.73 -21.39 35.12
CA LEU A 486 -26.60 -20.02 35.64
C LEU A 486 -26.96 -18.97 34.57
N ALA A 487 -26.66 -19.22 33.29
CA ALA A 487 -27.07 -18.34 32.20
C ALA A 487 -28.60 -18.20 32.08
N HIS A 488 -29.36 -19.25 32.41
CA HIS A 488 -30.83 -19.25 32.48
C HIS A 488 -31.39 -18.91 33.86
N ALA A 489 -30.60 -18.26 34.72
CA ALA A 489 -31.01 -17.86 36.07
C ALA A 489 -31.60 -19.01 36.91
N GLY A 490 -31.06 -20.22 36.76
CA GLY A 490 -31.49 -21.42 37.48
C GLY A 490 -32.75 -22.11 36.91
N ARG A 491 -33.25 -21.68 35.74
CA ARG A 491 -34.45 -22.28 35.13
C ARG A 491 -34.13 -23.61 34.46
N LYS A 492 -34.33 -24.69 35.22
CA LYS A 492 -34.06 -26.08 34.80
C LYS A 492 -34.69 -26.45 33.43
N ALA A 493 -35.88 -25.97 33.11
CA ALA A 493 -36.53 -26.25 31.83
C ALA A 493 -35.81 -25.61 30.61
N GLU A 494 -35.36 -24.36 30.75
CA GLU A 494 -34.63 -23.65 29.69
C GLU A 494 -33.22 -24.24 29.52
N THR A 495 -32.56 -24.58 30.63
CA THR A 495 -31.27 -25.27 30.65
C THR A 495 -31.32 -26.62 29.92
N ALA A 496 -32.34 -27.45 30.20
CA ALA A 496 -32.49 -28.76 29.54
C ALA A 496 -32.66 -28.61 28.03
N ARG A 497 -33.43 -27.61 27.59
CA ARG A 497 -33.70 -27.33 26.18
C ARG A 497 -32.44 -26.88 25.45
N GLU A 498 -31.64 -25.99 26.05
CA GLU A 498 -30.41 -25.49 25.43
C GLU A 498 -29.31 -26.56 25.36
N LEU A 499 -29.20 -27.41 26.38
CA LEU A 499 -28.24 -28.52 26.39
C LEU A 499 -28.73 -29.75 25.61
N HIS A 500 -29.93 -29.71 25.03
CA HIS A 500 -30.60 -30.85 24.38
C HIS A 500 -30.67 -32.11 25.27
N LEU A 501 -30.94 -31.93 26.56
CA LEU A 501 -31.04 -32.99 27.56
C LEU A 501 -32.50 -33.27 27.94
N ASN A 502 -32.81 -34.52 28.26
CA ASN A 502 -34.07 -34.82 28.96
C ASN A 502 -34.01 -34.27 30.41
N ARG A 503 -35.19 -34.03 31.00
CA ARG A 503 -35.31 -33.47 32.36
C ARG A 503 -34.58 -34.30 33.42
N GLN A 504 -34.70 -35.63 33.36
CA GLN A 504 -34.09 -36.53 34.34
C GLN A 504 -32.56 -36.46 34.29
N THR A 505 -31.97 -36.41 33.10
CA THR A 505 -30.53 -36.29 32.89
C THR A 505 -30.02 -34.94 33.40
N LEU A 506 -30.74 -33.84 33.17
CA LEU A 506 -30.37 -32.55 33.74
C LEU A 506 -30.39 -32.59 35.27
N TYR A 507 -31.44 -33.14 35.88
CA TYR A 507 -31.54 -33.23 37.33
C TYR A 507 -30.42 -34.06 37.94
N ASN A 508 -30.09 -35.20 37.32
CA ASN A 508 -28.95 -36.02 37.76
C ASN A 508 -27.62 -35.26 37.66
N ARG A 509 -27.42 -34.47 36.59
CA ARG A 509 -26.21 -33.64 36.44
C ARG A 509 -26.15 -32.51 37.48
N LEU A 510 -27.24 -31.80 37.71
CA LEU A 510 -27.30 -30.72 38.71
C LEU A 510 -27.10 -31.25 40.13
N ALA A 511 -27.70 -32.40 40.47
CA ALA A 511 -27.46 -33.08 41.74
C ALA A 511 -25.97 -33.42 41.91
N ARG A 512 -25.36 -33.98 40.85
CA ARG A 512 -23.93 -34.31 40.88
C ARG A 512 -23.03 -33.08 41.01
N ILE A 513 -23.39 -31.97 40.37
CA ILE A 513 -22.69 -30.68 40.51
C ILE A 513 -22.77 -30.20 41.97
N GLY A 514 -23.97 -30.22 42.57
CA GLY A 514 -24.14 -29.85 43.99
C GLY A 514 -23.33 -30.72 44.94
N GLU A 515 -23.28 -32.04 44.72
CA GLU A 515 -22.44 -32.97 45.49
C GLU A 515 -20.95 -32.65 45.38
N LEU A 516 -20.45 -32.39 44.16
CA LEU A 516 -19.02 -32.12 43.92
C LEU A 516 -18.59 -30.77 44.52
N LEU A 517 -19.47 -29.77 44.47
CA LEU A 517 -19.19 -28.43 44.97
C LEU A 517 -19.49 -28.28 46.46
N GLY A 518 -20.23 -29.22 47.06
CA GLY A 518 -20.69 -29.13 48.44
C GLY A 518 -21.67 -27.98 48.67
N THR A 519 -22.43 -27.58 47.66
CA THR A 519 -23.33 -26.42 47.70
C THR A 519 -24.73 -26.76 47.18
N ASP A 520 -25.73 -26.05 47.69
CA ASP A 520 -27.09 -26.11 47.17
C ASP A 520 -27.23 -25.15 45.98
N LEU A 521 -27.61 -25.68 44.81
CA LEU A 521 -27.79 -24.89 43.59
C LEU A 521 -29.12 -24.10 43.55
N ASP A 522 -29.98 -24.30 44.54
CA ASP A 522 -31.18 -23.50 44.76
C ASP A 522 -30.92 -22.36 45.79
N ASP A 523 -29.76 -22.31 46.48
CA ASP A 523 -29.35 -21.20 47.36
C ASP A 523 -28.87 -19.98 46.56
N PRO A 524 -29.51 -18.79 46.70
CA PRO A 524 -29.11 -17.58 46.01
C PRO A 524 -27.66 -17.15 46.26
N GLN A 525 -27.11 -17.39 47.46
CA GLN A 525 -25.73 -17.01 47.77
C GLN A 525 -24.72 -17.91 47.08
N ALA A 526 -24.94 -19.23 47.10
CA ALA A 526 -24.15 -20.18 46.33
C ALA A 526 -24.21 -19.89 44.82
N VAL A 527 -25.39 -19.62 44.27
CA VAL A 527 -25.59 -19.27 42.86
C VAL A 527 -24.82 -18.00 42.47
N LEU A 528 -24.84 -16.97 43.31
CA LEU A 528 -24.07 -15.74 43.09
C LEU A 528 -22.56 -16.02 43.12
N ALA A 529 -22.08 -16.76 44.13
CA ALA A 529 -20.67 -17.11 44.25
C ALA A 529 -20.17 -17.90 43.02
N LEU A 530 -20.93 -18.91 42.58
CA LEU A 530 -20.62 -19.69 41.38
C LEU A 530 -20.65 -18.83 40.11
N SER A 531 -21.63 -17.92 40.00
CA SER A 531 -21.72 -16.98 38.87
C SER A 531 -20.50 -16.06 38.80
N LEU A 532 -20.04 -15.55 39.94
CA LEU A 532 -18.83 -14.73 40.04
C LEU A 532 -17.58 -15.54 39.72
N ALA A 533 -17.46 -16.77 40.25
CA ALA A 533 -16.31 -17.64 40.01
C ALA A 533 -16.17 -18.00 38.53
N LEU A 534 -17.27 -18.32 37.83
CA LEU A 534 -17.25 -18.60 36.39
C LEU A 534 -16.83 -17.38 35.56
N ARG A 535 -17.26 -16.17 35.94
CA ARG A 535 -16.81 -14.94 35.27
C ARG A 535 -15.34 -14.64 35.55
N ALA A 536 -14.91 -14.77 36.81
CA ALA A 536 -13.56 -14.51 37.28
C ALA A 536 -12.54 -15.47 36.64
N ARG A 537 -12.94 -16.73 36.40
CA ARG A 537 -12.12 -17.76 35.74
C ARG A 537 -11.49 -17.29 34.42
N ARG A 538 -12.09 -16.34 33.70
CA ARG A 538 -11.55 -15.81 32.44
C ARG A 538 -10.36 -14.87 32.63
N HIS A 539 -10.22 -14.31 33.83
CA HIS A 539 -9.17 -13.36 34.18
C HIS A 539 -8.07 -13.99 35.02
N THR A 540 -8.30 -15.20 35.54
CA THR A 540 -7.32 -15.99 36.31
C THR A 540 -6.78 -17.15 35.47
N PRO A 541 -5.51 -17.54 35.63
CA PRO A 541 -4.87 -18.62 34.87
C PRO A 541 -5.48 -20.02 35.06
#